data_AF-A0A924PNV1-F1
#
_entry.id   AF-A0A924PNV1-F1
#
_cell.length_a   1.000
_cell.length_b   1.000
_cell.length_c   1.000
_cell.angle_alpha   90.00
_cell.angle_beta   90.00
_cell.angle_gamma   90.00
#
_symmetry.space_group_name_H-M   'P 1'
#
loop_
_entity.id
_entity.type
_entity.pdbx_description
1 polymer ?
#
loop_
_entity_poly.entity_id
_entity_poly.type
_entity_poly.pdbx_seq_one_letter_code
_entity_poly.pdbx_strand_id
1 'polypeptide(L)' 'MATAPKANTVREDLLRVDGLTKIYDGAVKAVDNVSLTVATGEIFALLGGSGCGKS' A
#
# COMPACT_ATOMS: atom_id res chain seq x y z
N MET A 1 -12.98 31.85 15.96
CA MET A 1 -13.02 30.82 14.90
C MET A 1 -11.82 29.90 15.11
N ALA A 2 -11.98 28.88 15.96
CA ALA A 2 -10.90 27.94 16.28
C ALA A 2 -11.07 26.69 15.41
N THR A 3 -10.09 26.44 14.54
CA THR A 3 -9.97 25.17 13.81
C THR A 3 -9.79 24.05 14.83
N ALA A 4 -10.74 23.11 14.85
CA ALA A 4 -10.67 21.95 15.72
C ALA A 4 -9.38 21.15 15.43
N PRO A 5 -8.70 20.63 16.47
CA PRO A 5 -7.55 19.76 16.27
C PRO A 5 -8.04 18.52 15.50
N LYS A 6 -7.47 18.23 14.33
CA LYS A 6 -7.63 16.92 13.69
C LYS A 6 -7.09 15.91 14.68
N ALA A 7 -7.99 15.18 15.34
CA ALA A 7 -7.64 14.15 16.30
C ALA A 7 -6.55 13.28 15.69
N ASN A 8 -5.37 13.29 16.32
CA ASN A 8 -4.27 12.42 15.95
C ASN A 8 -4.63 11.03 16.50
N THR A 9 -5.62 10.38 15.90
CA THR A 9 -5.89 8.97 16.13
C THR A 9 -4.76 8.23 15.45
N VAL A 10 -3.84 7.68 16.25
CA VAL A 10 -2.86 6.70 15.77
C VAL A 10 -3.70 5.60 15.13
N ARG A 11 -3.73 5.58 13.80
CA ARG A 11 -4.35 4.49 13.06
C ARG A 11 -3.34 3.37 13.10
N GLU A 12 -3.65 2.32 13.85
CA GLU A 12 -2.81 1.14 13.91
C GLU A 12 -2.69 0.55 12.50
N ASP A 13 -1.47 0.46 11.97
CA ASP A 13 -1.19 -0.14 10.67
C ASP A 13 -1.50 -1.64 10.74
N LEU A 14 -2.42 -2.13 9.90
CA LEU A 14 -2.72 -3.56 9.79
C LEU A 14 -1.73 -4.25 8.85
N LEU A 15 -1.43 -3.61 7.72
CA LEU A 15 -0.47 -4.08 6.73
C LEU A 15 0.45 -2.92 6.35
N ARG A 16 1.75 -3.18 6.38
CA ARG A 16 2.77 -2.25 5.91
C ARG A 16 3.74 -2.97 4.99
N VAL A 17 3.94 -2.40 3.81
CA VAL A 17 4.87 -2.83 2.78
C VAL A 17 5.79 -1.64 2.50
N ASP A 18 7.10 -1.84 2.65
CA ASP A 18 8.11 -0.80 2.39
C ASP A 18 9.06 -1.29 1.28
N GLY A 19 9.08 -0.59 0.15
CA GLY A 19 10.07 -0.79 -0.92
C GLY A 19 10.04 -2.17 -1.59
N LEU A 20 8.87 -2.79 -1.72
CA LEU A 20 8.73 -4.12 -2.31
C LEU A 20 9.11 -4.12 -3.80
N THR A 21 10.07 -4.97 -4.14
CA THR A 21 10.41 -5.32 -5.51
C THR A 21 10.19 -6.81 -5.70
N LYS A 22 9.42 -7.20 -6.72
CA LYS A 22 9.16 -8.60 -7.06
C LYS A 22 9.67 -8.88 -8.46
N ILE A 23 10.50 -9.91 -8.60
CA ILE A 23 11.11 -10.32 -9.85
C ILE A 23 10.74 -11.79 -10.09
N TYR A 24 10.18 -12.08 -11.27
CA TYR A 24 9.90 -13.45 -11.71
C TYR A 24 11.06 -13.99 -12.56
N ASP A 25 11.01 -15.29 -12.86
CA ASP A 25 11.95 -15.96 -13.75
C ASP A 25 12.13 -15.19 -15.08
N GLY A 26 13.35 -15.19 -15.60
CA GLY A 26 13.71 -14.38 -16.77
C GLY A 26 13.94 -12.89 -16.46
N ALA A 27 14.16 -12.54 -15.17
CA ALA A 27 14.48 -11.19 -14.70
C ALA A 27 13.38 -10.15 -14.95
N VAL A 28 12.12 -10.59 -15.03
CA VAL A 28 10.97 -9.69 -15.20
C VAL A 28 10.60 -9.07 -13.85
N LYS A 29 10.85 -7.75 -13.71
CA LYS A 29 10.35 -6.98 -12.57
C LYS A 29 8.84 -6.79 -12.68
N ALA A 30 8.08 -7.43 -11.79
CA ALA A 30 6.63 -7.28 -11.71
C ALA A 30 6.20 -6.00 -10.99
N VAL A 31 6.92 -5.66 -9.92
CA VAL A 31 6.82 -4.38 -9.21
C VAL A 31 8.22 -3.95 -8.78
N ASP A 32 8.46 -2.64 -8.71
CA ASP A 32 9.76 -2.05 -8.37
C ASP A 32 9.57 -0.98 -7.28
N ASN A 33 10.19 -1.20 -6.13
CA ASN A 33 10.18 -0.29 -4.97
C ASN A 33 8.79 0.24 -4.56
N VAL A 34 7.80 -0.66 -4.42
CA VAL A 34 6.43 -0.30 -4.05
C VAL A 34 6.27 -0.26 -2.53
N SER A 35 5.71 0.84 -2.02
CA SER A 35 5.30 0.97 -0.62
C SER A 35 3.79 1.16 -0.50
N LEU A 36 3.19 0.49 0.48
CA LEU A 36 1.74 0.48 0.76
C LEU A 36 1.55 0.39 2.27
N THR A 37 0.55 1.12 2.79
CA THR A 37 0.07 0.95 4.16
C THR A 37 -1.44 0.83 4.12
N VAL A 38 -1.98 -0.14 4.85
CA VAL A 38 -3.42 -0.32 5.06
C VAL A 38 -3.67 -0.28 6.56
N ALA A 39 -4.50 0.66 7.00
CA ALA A 39 -4.82 0.83 8.40
C ALA A 39 -5.81 -0.25 8.89
N THR A 40 -5.83 -0.48 10.20
CA THR A 40 -6.81 -1.36 10.84
C THR A 40 -8.23 -0.85 10.57
N GLY A 41 -9.09 -1.72 10.04
CA GLY A 41 -10.47 -1.40 9.67
C GLY A 41 -10.62 -0.68 8.33
N GLU A 42 -9.53 -0.45 7.59
CA GLU A 42 -9.59 0.12 6.24
C GLU A 42 -9.98 -0.95 5.21
N ILE A 43 -10.93 -0.61 4.33
CA ILE A 43 -11.23 -1.40 3.13
C ILE A 43 -10.37 -0.84 2.00
N PHE A 44 -9.37 -1.61 1.58
CA PHE A 44 -8.45 -1.26 0.49
C PHE A 44 -8.72 -2.12 -0.75
N ALA A 45 -8.69 -1.50 -1.94
CA ALA A 45 -8.84 -2.20 -3.21
C ALA A 45 -7.66 -1.88 -4.15
N LEU A 46 -6.98 -2.93 -4.62
CA LEU A 46 -5.90 -2.81 -5.60
C LEU A 46 -6.43 -3.10 -7.00
N LEU A 47 -6.49 -2.08 -7.85
CA LEU A 47 -7.08 -2.16 -9.19
C LEU A 47 -6.02 -2.00 -10.29
N GLY A 48 -6.30 -2.55 -11.47
CA GLY A 48 -5.44 -2.41 -12.65
C GLY A 48 -5.60 -3.57 -13.65
N GLY A 49 -5.14 -3.37 -14.89
CA GLY A 49 -5.24 -4.35 -15.98
C GLY A 49 -4.41 -5.62 -15.77
N SER A 50 -4.59 -6.63 -16.63
CA SER A 50 -3.80 -7.88 -16.58
C SER A 50 -2.30 -7.58 -16.65
N GLY A 51 -1.51 -8.23 -15.80
CA GLY A 51 -0.04 -8.07 -15.77
C GLY A 51 0.49 -6.87 -15.00
N CYS A 52 -0.35 -6.02 -14.40
CA CYS A 52 0.12 -4.81 -13.68
C CYS A 52 0.67 -5.05 -12.26
N GLY A 53 0.96 -6.30 -11.87
CA GLY A 53 1.60 -6.60 -10.58
C GLY A 53 0.68 -6.69 -9.36
N LYS A 54 -0.63 -6.94 -9.55
CA LYS A 54 -1.58 -7.14 -8.43
C LYS A 54 -1.40 -8.48 -7.68
N SER A 55 -0.75 -9.46 -8.31
CA SER A 55 -0.58 -10.85 -7.85
C SER A 55 0.88 -11.28 -7.78
#